data_AF-A0A3D1G8D0-F1
#
_entry.id   AF-A0A3D1G8D0-F1
#
_cell.length_a   1.000
_cell.length_b   1.000
_cell.length_c   1.000
_cell.angle_alpha   90.00
_cell.angle_beta   90.00
_cell.angle_gamma   90.00
#
_symmetry.space_group_name_H-M   'P 1'
#
loop_
_entity.id
_entity.type
_entity.pdbx_description
1 polymer ?
#
loop_
_entity_poly.entity_id
_entity_poly.type
_entity_poly.pdbx_seq_one_letter_code
_entity_poly.pdbx_strand_id
1 'polypeptide(L)'
;LKPYQILAINRGERENVLFVKTELWEERTLETIDDIVITNDMSIFTENLQDAVEEAYKRLLFPSLERELRNSLTDRADQHAIETFATNLGNLLMQPPMQHKIIMGIDPAYRTGCKVAVVDETGKYLDGTTIYPTPPQKKVAESEVTLDRLINKYNINLIAIGNGTASRETEQFIADFIQKRGEYQKDQELSYLIVNEAGASVYSASKVAREEFPELDAAQRGNISIARRVLDPLAELVKIDPKSIGVGLYQHDVNQVQLAGKLDDVVESCVNQVGVNLNTASAPLLSHISGLSKRVAENIVKRREDTGIFTSRDQIKEIEGVGEFRFQQAAGFMRIPEATNPLDNTAIHPESYEAAEKLCNLFSIDVDKLSSKKKEIEAKLSNINTTQVAEQIGVGVPTLELIIENLMKPGRDPREDLQKPLLRTDVMTMDDLKEGQKLEGTVRNVVDFGAFVDIGVKQDGLLHISNMALGGRKVEDPHDVVGVGDIITVEIISLDLERGRIGLQLL
;
A
#
# COMPACT_ATOMS: atom_id res chain seq x y z
N LEU A 1 -5.89 -21.17 -19.10
CA LEU A 1 -6.25 -20.93 -17.68
C LEU A 1 -5.50 -19.69 -17.23
N LYS A 2 -6.21 -18.72 -16.63
CA LYS A 2 -5.60 -17.50 -16.09
C LYS A 2 -5.00 -17.79 -14.69
N PRO A 3 -4.00 -17.01 -14.23
CA PRO A 3 -3.38 -17.17 -12.91
C PRO A 3 -4.36 -17.34 -11.75
N TYR A 4 -5.29 -16.40 -11.56
CA TYR A 4 -6.29 -16.48 -10.48
C TYR A 4 -7.20 -17.72 -10.56
N GLN A 5 -7.42 -18.28 -11.76
CA GLN A 5 -8.22 -19.50 -11.92
C GLN A 5 -7.44 -20.72 -11.43
N ILE A 6 -6.13 -20.76 -11.67
CA ILE A 6 -5.25 -21.83 -11.14
C ILE A 6 -5.27 -21.81 -9.61
N LEU A 7 -5.13 -20.63 -8.99
CA LEU A 7 -5.20 -20.50 -7.53
C LEU A 7 -6.55 -20.96 -6.97
N ALA A 8 -7.65 -20.56 -7.60
CA ALA A 8 -8.99 -20.99 -7.22
C ALA A 8 -9.16 -22.51 -7.32
N ILE A 9 -8.67 -23.11 -8.42
CA ILE A 9 -8.69 -24.56 -8.64
C ILE A 9 -7.87 -25.27 -7.56
N ASN A 10 -6.62 -24.84 -7.34
CA ASN A 10 -5.72 -25.42 -6.35
C ASN A 10 -6.29 -25.34 -4.93
N ARG A 11 -6.90 -24.21 -4.58
CA ARG A 11 -7.60 -24.06 -3.30
C ARG A 11 -8.79 -25.01 -3.19
N GLY A 12 -9.60 -25.12 -4.25
CA GLY A 12 -10.74 -26.04 -4.30
C GLY A 12 -10.34 -27.51 -4.12
N GLU A 13 -9.21 -27.92 -4.70
CA GLU A 13 -8.66 -29.27 -4.47
C GLU A 13 -8.17 -29.45 -3.04
N ARG A 14 -7.42 -28.48 -2.48
CA ARG A 14 -6.93 -28.54 -1.10
C ARG A 14 -8.05 -28.58 -0.07
N GLU A 15 -9.15 -27.88 -0.32
CA GLU A 15 -10.36 -27.90 0.51
C GLU A 15 -11.26 -29.12 0.23
N ASN A 16 -10.86 -30.02 -0.68
CA ASN A 16 -11.61 -31.21 -1.12
C ASN A 16 -13.01 -30.89 -1.69
N VAL A 17 -13.17 -29.71 -2.29
CA VAL A 17 -14.40 -29.26 -2.96
C VAL A 17 -14.36 -29.61 -4.46
N LEU A 18 -13.17 -29.63 -5.05
CA LEU A 18 -12.94 -29.95 -6.46
C LEU A 18 -11.98 -31.13 -6.60
N PHE A 19 -12.12 -31.85 -7.70
CA PHE A 19 -11.17 -32.87 -8.16
C PHE A 19 -10.79 -32.55 -9.60
N VAL A 20 -9.52 -32.30 -9.86
CA VAL A 20 -9.04 -31.86 -11.18
C VAL A 20 -8.28 -33.01 -11.81
N LYS A 21 -8.57 -33.25 -13.10
CA LYS A 21 -7.88 -34.25 -13.89
C LYS A 21 -7.41 -33.62 -15.19
N THR A 22 -6.17 -33.91 -15.58
CA THR A 22 -5.67 -33.57 -16.91
C THR A 22 -6.06 -34.68 -17.87
N GLU A 23 -6.58 -34.34 -19.05
CA GLU A 23 -6.94 -35.32 -20.07
C GLU A 23 -6.23 -34.99 -21.38
N LEU A 24 -5.61 -36.01 -21.96
CA LEU A 24 -5.01 -35.97 -23.30
C LEU A 24 -5.70 -37.02 -24.18
N TRP A 25 -5.51 -36.90 -25.48
CA TRP A 25 -6.01 -37.89 -26.43
C TRP A 25 -5.07 -39.08 -26.40
N GLU A 26 -5.37 -40.02 -25.52
CA GLU A 26 -4.50 -41.15 -25.15
C GLU A 26 -4.10 -41.98 -26.37
N GLU A 27 -5.07 -42.44 -27.18
CA GLU A 27 -4.82 -43.26 -28.37
C GLU A 27 -3.82 -42.60 -29.32
N ARG A 28 -4.09 -41.34 -29.70
CA ARG A 28 -3.21 -40.57 -30.59
C ARG A 28 -1.83 -40.34 -30.00
N THR A 29 -1.75 -40.20 -28.67
CA THR A 29 -0.48 -40.00 -27.98
C THR A 29 0.35 -41.27 -28.00
N LEU A 30 -0.27 -42.42 -27.74
CA LEU A 30 0.37 -43.73 -27.81
C LEU A 30 0.84 -44.04 -29.24
N GLU A 31 0.00 -43.82 -30.25
CA GLU A 31 0.39 -43.95 -31.67
C GLU A 31 1.64 -43.12 -31.99
N THR A 32 1.69 -41.87 -31.51
CA THR A 32 2.85 -40.99 -31.75
C THR A 32 4.11 -41.51 -31.04
N ILE A 33 3.98 -42.11 -29.85
CA ILE A 33 5.13 -42.68 -29.12
C ILE A 33 5.58 -43.98 -29.80
N ASP A 34 4.64 -44.81 -30.25
CA ASP A 34 4.91 -46.03 -31.01
C ASP A 34 5.71 -45.70 -32.27
N ASP A 35 5.29 -44.71 -33.07
CA ASP A 35 5.99 -44.26 -34.29
C ASP A 35 7.44 -43.82 -34.04
N ILE A 36 7.74 -43.34 -32.82
CA ILE A 36 9.07 -42.88 -32.43
C ILE A 36 9.93 -44.03 -31.89
N VAL A 37 9.34 -44.94 -31.10
CA VAL A 37 10.04 -45.98 -30.36
C VAL A 37 10.19 -47.27 -31.19
N ILE A 38 9.16 -47.62 -31.97
CA ILE A 38 9.07 -48.82 -32.79
C ILE A 38 9.50 -48.45 -34.21
N THR A 39 10.76 -48.75 -34.53
CA THR A 39 11.35 -48.41 -35.84
C THR A 39 11.23 -49.51 -36.89
N ASN A 40 10.69 -50.67 -36.51
CA ASN A 40 10.48 -51.83 -37.39
C ASN A 40 9.23 -52.60 -36.97
N ASP A 41 8.10 -52.29 -37.59
CA ASP A 41 6.79 -52.88 -37.28
C ASP A 41 6.72 -54.38 -37.57
N MET A 42 7.62 -54.88 -38.42
CA MET A 42 7.69 -56.30 -38.79
C MET A 42 8.44 -57.15 -37.76
N SER A 43 8.91 -56.56 -36.65
CA SER A 43 9.58 -57.27 -35.57
C SER A 43 8.63 -58.26 -34.89
N ILE A 44 9.15 -59.42 -34.47
CA ILE A 44 8.40 -60.37 -33.63
C ILE A 44 8.12 -59.83 -32.21
N PHE A 45 8.75 -58.71 -31.84
CA PHE A 45 8.62 -58.08 -30.53
C PHE A 45 7.71 -56.84 -30.54
N THR A 46 7.08 -56.49 -31.68
CA THR A 46 6.27 -55.28 -31.81
C THR A 46 5.19 -55.19 -30.73
N GLU A 47 4.40 -56.24 -30.52
CA GLU A 47 3.35 -56.26 -29.48
C GLU A 47 3.93 -56.02 -28.07
N ASN A 48 5.04 -56.67 -27.73
CA ASN A 48 5.67 -56.46 -26.42
C ASN A 48 6.24 -55.05 -26.24
N LEU A 49 6.68 -54.41 -27.33
CA LEU A 49 7.15 -53.03 -27.31
C LEU A 49 5.96 -52.06 -27.13
N GLN A 50 4.82 -52.32 -27.78
CA GLN A 50 3.60 -51.52 -27.60
C GLN A 50 3.08 -51.62 -26.18
N ASP A 51 3.02 -52.82 -25.60
CA ASP A 51 2.66 -53.02 -24.18
C ASP A 51 3.58 -52.22 -23.24
N ALA A 52 4.90 -52.24 -23.52
CA ALA A 52 5.88 -51.52 -22.74
C ALA A 52 5.75 -49.99 -22.89
N VAL A 53 5.44 -49.50 -24.10
CA VAL A 53 5.15 -48.09 -24.37
C VAL A 53 3.90 -47.65 -23.60
N GLU A 54 2.81 -48.43 -23.66
CA GLU A 54 1.57 -48.12 -22.97
C GLU A 54 1.78 -48.06 -21.45
N GLU A 55 2.45 -49.06 -20.86
CA GLU A 55 2.73 -49.07 -19.42
C GLU A 55 3.64 -47.90 -19.02
N ALA A 56 4.70 -47.64 -19.79
CA ALA A 56 5.62 -46.52 -19.52
C ALA A 56 4.89 -45.17 -19.62
N TYR A 57 4.01 -45.00 -20.60
CA TYR A 57 3.20 -43.81 -20.75
C TYR A 57 2.27 -43.61 -19.55
N LYS A 58 1.43 -44.60 -19.24
CA LYS A 58 0.41 -44.49 -18.19
C LYS A 58 0.99 -44.36 -16.79
N ARG A 59 2.03 -45.15 -16.49
CA ARG A 59 2.56 -45.27 -15.13
C ARG A 59 3.63 -44.24 -14.81
N LEU A 60 4.42 -43.80 -15.80
CA LEU A 60 5.61 -42.99 -15.58
C LEU A 60 5.53 -41.64 -16.29
N LEU A 61 5.40 -41.64 -17.62
CA LEU A 61 5.54 -40.42 -18.41
C LEU A 61 4.40 -39.44 -18.16
N PHE A 62 3.15 -39.88 -18.31
CA PHE A 62 1.98 -39.01 -18.13
C PHE A 62 1.89 -38.45 -16.70
N PRO A 63 1.98 -39.24 -15.61
CA PRO A 63 1.95 -38.70 -14.26
C PRO A 63 3.12 -37.77 -13.92
N SER A 64 4.28 -37.95 -14.56
CA SER A 64 5.41 -37.04 -14.39
C SER A 64 5.16 -35.70 -15.08
N LEU A 65 4.73 -35.73 -16.35
CA LEU A 65 4.43 -34.53 -17.13
C LEU A 65 3.24 -33.76 -16.58
N GLU A 66 2.22 -34.46 -16.07
CA GLU A 66 1.08 -33.83 -15.40
C GLU A 66 1.54 -33.07 -14.16
N ARG A 67 2.34 -33.69 -13.29
CA ARG A 67 2.89 -33.00 -12.10
C ARG A 67 3.75 -31.81 -12.48
N GLU A 68 4.60 -31.96 -13.49
CA GLU A 68 5.45 -30.86 -14.00
C GLU A 68 4.61 -29.69 -14.52
N LEU A 69 3.57 -29.98 -15.32
CA LEU A 69 2.63 -28.98 -15.82
C LEU A 69 1.88 -28.29 -14.67
N ARG A 70 1.34 -29.06 -13.71
CA ARG A 70 0.60 -28.51 -12.56
C ARG A 70 1.50 -27.63 -11.69
N ASN A 71 2.75 -28.04 -11.45
CA ASN A 71 3.72 -27.23 -10.73
C ASN A 71 4.04 -25.94 -11.49
N SER A 72 4.36 -26.02 -12.78
CA SER A 72 4.65 -24.85 -13.62
C SER A 72 3.48 -23.86 -13.66
N LEU A 73 2.24 -24.35 -13.77
CA LEU A 73 1.04 -23.51 -13.73
C LEU A 73 0.86 -22.85 -12.36
N THR A 74 1.15 -23.56 -11.28
CA THR A 74 1.07 -23.05 -9.91
C THR A 74 2.14 -21.99 -9.65
N ASP A 75 3.40 -22.25 -10.01
CA ASP A 75 4.51 -21.30 -9.84
C ASP A 75 4.25 -19.99 -10.59
N ARG A 76 3.74 -20.08 -11.82
CA ARG A 76 3.34 -18.91 -12.61
C ARG A 76 2.18 -18.15 -11.98
N ALA A 77 1.22 -18.86 -11.39
CA ALA A 77 0.07 -18.25 -10.75
C ALA A 77 0.44 -17.56 -9.44
N ASP A 78 1.30 -18.20 -8.63
CA ASP A 78 1.87 -17.64 -7.41
C ASP A 78 2.66 -16.37 -7.72
N GLN A 79 3.58 -16.43 -8.68
CA GLN A 79 4.40 -15.27 -9.07
C GLN A 79 3.52 -14.09 -9.50
N HIS A 80 2.50 -14.34 -10.32
CA HIS A 80 1.58 -13.30 -10.79
C HIS A 80 0.76 -12.68 -9.65
N ALA A 81 0.22 -13.51 -8.75
CA ALA A 81 -0.55 -13.02 -7.61
C ALA A 81 0.33 -12.26 -6.61
N ILE A 82 1.57 -12.72 -6.38
CA ILE A 82 2.55 -12.02 -5.55
C ILE A 82 2.89 -10.65 -6.13
N GLU A 83 3.06 -10.52 -7.45
CA GLU A 83 3.28 -9.22 -8.09
C GLU A 83 2.06 -8.29 -7.95
N THR A 84 0.84 -8.83 -8.08
CA THR A 84 -0.38 -8.07 -7.83
C THR A 84 -0.45 -7.55 -6.39
N PHE A 85 -0.10 -8.38 -5.40
CA PHE A 85 -0.03 -7.93 -4.00
C PHE A 85 1.05 -6.88 -3.79
N ALA A 86 2.19 -7.03 -4.44
CA ALA A 86 3.30 -6.08 -4.39
C ALA A 86 2.85 -4.69 -4.89
N THR A 87 2.17 -4.64 -6.04
CA THR A 87 1.64 -3.40 -6.61
C THR A 87 0.58 -2.78 -5.70
N ASN A 88 -0.36 -3.59 -5.18
CA ASN A 88 -1.40 -3.10 -4.28
C ASN A 88 -0.83 -2.57 -2.95
N LEU A 89 0.17 -3.25 -2.38
CA LEU A 89 0.85 -2.79 -1.18
C LEU A 89 1.60 -1.48 -1.45
N GLY A 90 2.34 -1.39 -2.56
CA GLY A 90 3.05 -0.18 -2.94
C GLY A 90 2.12 1.02 -3.05
N ASN A 91 0.99 0.86 -3.74
CA ASN A 91 -0.04 1.90 -3.85
C ASN A 91 -0.59 2.32 -2.48
N LEU A 92 -0.87 1.35 -1.60
CA LEU A 92 -1.36 1.63 -0.24
C LEU A 92 -0.33 2.39 0.61
N LEU A 93 0.95 2.02 0.53
CA LEU A 93 2.04 2.67 1.26
C LEU A 93 2.31 4.10 0.75
N MET A 94 2.14 4.30 -0.56
CA MET A 94 2.39 5.58 -1.23
C MET A 94 1.20 6.54 -1.16
N GLN A 95 0.13 6.20 -0.43
CA GLN A 95 -1.00 7.11 -0.24
C GLN A 95 -0.55 8.43 0.41
N PRO A 96 -1.08 9.58 -0.05
CA PRO A 96 -0.68 10.88 0.47
C PRO A 96 -1.07 11.08 1.94
N PRO A 97 -0.13 11.58 2.77
CA PRO A 97 -0.38 11.86 4.18
C PRO A 97 -1.32 13.07 4.38
N MET A 98 -2.13 13.05 5.44
CA MET A 98 -3.00 14.16 5.85
C MET A 98 -2.42 14.88 7.08
N GLN A 99 -1.35 15.64 6.86
CA GLN A 99 -0.64 16.38 7.91
C GLN A 99 -1.49 17.51 8.52
N HIS A 100 -1.14 17.93 9.75
CA HIS A 100 -1.76 19.04 10.49
C HIS A 100 -3.25 18.85 10.80
N LYS A 101 -3.67 17.60 11.00
CA LYS A 101 -5.02 17.22 11.40
C LYS A 101 -5.00 16.58 12.78
N ILE A 102 -6.01 16.88 13.58
CA ILE A 102 -6.27 16.16 14.84
C ILE A 102 -7.36 15.15 14.51
N ILE A 103 -7.00 13.87 14.64
CA ILE A 103 -7.78 12.77 14.07
C ILE A 103 -8.41 11.94 15.19
N MET A 104 -9.69 11.65 15.04
CA MET A 104 -10.37 10.63 15.81
C MET A 104 -10.42 9.32 15.04
N GLY A 105 -9.68 8.31 15.48
CA GLY A 105 -9.82 6.94 15.00
C GLY A 105 -11.03 6.25 15.64
N ILE A 106 -11.82 5.57 14.82
CA ILE A 106 -12.92 4.72 15.24
C ILE A 106 -12.74 3.32 14.66
N ASP A 107 -12.55 2.35 15.55
CA ASP A 107 -12.53 0.92 15.25
C ASP A 107 -13.96 0.37 15.43
N PRO A 108 -14.68 0.06 14.34
CA PRO A 108 -16.08 -0.35 14.41
C PRO A 108 -16.24 -1.73 15.04
N ALA A 109 -17.28 -1.89 15.86
CA ALA A 109 -17.74 -3.21 16.26
C ALA A 109 -19.21 -3.20 16.71
N TYR A 110 -19.83 -4.38 16.68
CA TYR A 110 -21.17 -4.59 17.23
C TYR A 110 -21.14 -4.78 18.75
N ARG A 111 -20.90 -6.02 19.21
CA ARG A 111 -21.06 -6.41 20.62
C ARG A 111 -20.07 -5.73 21.56
N THR A 112 -18.83 -5.55 21.12
CA THR A 112 -17.74 -4.98 21.93
C THR A 112 -17.72 -3.45 21.92
N GLY A 113 -18.62 -2.79 21.16
CA GLY A 113 -18.66 -1.34 20.97
C GLY A 113 -17.57 -0.83 20.03
N CYS A 114 -17.77 0.37 19.50
CA CYS A 114 -16.78 1.04 18.65
C CYS A 114 -15.74 1.72 19.53
N LYS A 115 -14.45 1.45 19.30
CA LYS A 115 -13.37 2.03 20.12
C LYS A 115 -13.02 3.37 19.50
N VAL A 116 -12.75 4.36 20.35
CA VAL A 116 -12.44 5.73 19.95
C VAL A 116 -11.09 6.10 20.50
N ALA A 117 -10.26 6.73 19.68
CA ALA A 117 -8.92 7.19 20.04
C ALA A 117 -8.69 8.52 19.34
N VAL A 118 -8.14 9.49 20.06
CA VAL A 118 -7.81 10.80 19.53
C VAL A 118 -6.31 10.93 19.47
N VAL A 119 -5.79 11.32 18.32
CA VAL A 119 -4.37 11.65 18.13
C VAL A 119 -4.22 13.10 17.69
N ASP A 120 -3.17 13.76 18.17
CA ASP A 120 -2.81 15.10 17.68
C ASP A 120 -2.14 15.04 16.30
N GLU A 121 -1.74 16.22 15.80
CA GLU A 121 -1.05 16.38 14.52
C GLU A 121 0.30 15.64 14.42
N THR A 122 0.90 15.27 15.56
CA THR A 122 2.14 14.49 15.62
C THR A 122 1.89 12.99 15.74
N GLY A 123 0.61 12.58 15.84
CA GLY A 123 0.21 11.21 16.10
C GLY A 123 0.31 10.79 17.56
N LYS A 124 0.49 11.73 18.50
CA LYS A 124 0.48 11.42 19.94
C LYS A 124 -0.94 11.17 20.40
N TYR A 125 -1.12 10.08 21.16
CA TYR A 125 -2.41 9.74 21.78
C TYR A 125 -2.81 10.77 22.84
N LEU A 126 -4.05 11.26 22.77
CA LEU A 126 -4.60 12.28 23.67
C LEU A 126 -5.69 11.76 24.62
N ASP A 127 -6.61 10.95 24.10
CA ASP A 127 -7.78 10.43 24.83
C ASP A 127 -8.38 9.26 24.06
N GLY A 128 -9.18 8.45 24.75
CA GLY A 128 -9.83 7.31 24.13
C GLY A 128 -10.95 6.74 24.99
N THR A 129 -11.90 6.09 24.35
CA THR A 129 -13.09 5.55 25.02
C THR A 129 -13.73 4.45 24.16
N THR A 130 -14.85 3.92 24.61
CA THR A 130 -15.68 2.99 23.84
C THR A 130 -17.11 3.51 23.81
N ILE A 131 -17.66 3.61 22.61
CA ILE A 131 -19.05 4.01 22.37
C ILE A 131 -19.85 2.82 21.83
N TYR A 132 -21.18 2.89 21.94
CA TYR A 132 -22.05 1.78 21.52
C TYR A 132 -23.18 2.24 20.59
N PRO A 133 -22.86 2.88 19.44
CA PRO A 133 -23.88 3.44 18.55
C PRO A 133 -24.64 2.37 17.76
N THR A 134 -24.04 1.19 17.57
CA THR A 134 -24.57 0.11 16.72
C THR A 134 -25.32 -0.96 17.52
N PRO A 135 -26.07 -1.88 16.85
CA PRO A 135 -26.64 -3.06 17.50
C PRO A 135 -25.55 -3.91 18.20
N PRO A 136 -25.85 -4.56 19.34
CA PRO A 136 -27.17 -4.71 19.95
C PRO A 136 -27.56 -3.58 20.91
N GLN A 137 -26.63 -2.73 21.36
CA GLN A 137 -26.90 -1.76 22.43
C GLN A 137 -27.61 -0.49 21.94
N LYS A 138 -27.28 -0.01 20.72
CA LYS A 138 -27.90 1.18 20.09
C LYS A 138 -27.97 2.43 21.00
N LYS A 139 -26.92 2.69 21.78
CA LYS A 139 -26.78 3.87 22.64
C LYS A 139 -26.35 5.10 21.83
N VAL A 140 -27.17 5.47 20.83
CA VAL A 140 -26.85 6.53 19.86
C VAL A 140 -26.64 7.88 20.57
N ALA A 141 -27.60 8.36 21.35
CA ALA A 141 -27.51 9.67 22.00
C ALA A 141 -26.33 9.79 22.99
N GLU A 142 -26.04 8.74 23.77
CA GLU A 142 -24.87 8.71 24.67
C GLU A 142 -23.56 8.77 23.89
N SER A 143 -23.51 8.10 22.74
CA SER A 143 -22.37 8.12 21.83
C SER A 143 -22.18 9.50 21.20
N GLU A 144 -23.25 10.17 20.74
CA GLU A 144 -23.20 11.54 20.20
C GLU A 144 -22.67 12.55 21.23
N VAL A 145 -23.15 12.50 22.47
CA VAL A 145 -22.65 13.36 23.57
C VAL A 145 -21.16 13.12 23.82
N THR A 146 -20.73 11.86 23.77
CA THR A 146 -19.33 11.50 23.99
C THR A 146 -18.43 12.01 22.87
N LEU A 147 -18.85 11.84 21.60
CA LEU A 147 -18.14 12.35 20.44
C LEU A 147 -18.07 13.88 20.45
N ASP A 148 -19.19 14.56 20.69
CA ASP A 148 -19.26 16.02 20.75
C ASP A 148 -18.29 16.58 21.79
N ARG A 149 -18.25 15.99 22.99
CA ARG A 149 -17.30 16.35 24.05
C ARG A 149 -15.84 16.21 23.59
N LEU A 150 -15.47 15.10 22.95
CA LEU A 150 -14.09 14.87 22.50
C LEU A 150 -13.69 15.82 21.37
N ILE A 151 -14.60 16.02 20.39
CA ILE A 151 -14.36 16.90 19.24
C ILE A 151 -14.16 18.34 19.72
N ASN A 152 -15.00 18.82 20.64
CA ASN A 152 -14.87 20.16 21.21
C ASN A 152 -13.61 20.32 22.08
N LYS A 153 -13.28 19.31 22.90
CA LYS A 153 -12.11 19.35 23.79
C LYS A 153 -10.79 19.41 23.03
N TYR A 154 -10.68 18.70 21.91
CA TYR A 154 -9.42 18.54 21.17
C TYR A 154 -9.41 19.25 19.81
N ASN A 155 -10.49 19.95 19.44
CA ASN A 155 -10.65 20.59 18.13
C ASN A 155 -10.41 19.61 16.96
N ILE A 156 -11.07 18.46 17.03
CA ILE A 156 -10.96 17.39 16.03
C ILE A 156 -11.62 17.86 14.73
N ASN A 157 -10.95 17.61 13.60
CA ASN A 157 -11.43 18.02 12.27
C ASN A 157 -11.56 16.85 11.29
N LEU A 158 -11.17 15.64 11.71
CA LEU A 158 -11.25 14.45 10.88
C LEU A 158 -11.54 13.19 11.69
N ILE A 159 -12.47 12.37 11.21
CA ILE A 159 -12.80 11.06 11.79
C ILE A 159 -12.34 9.96 10.81
N ALA A 160 -11.46 9.08 11.28
CA ALA A 160 -10.98 7.92 10.54
C ALA A 160 -11.74 6.67 10.98
N ILE A 161 -12.48 6.03 10.09
CA ILE A 161 -13.30 4.85 10.41
C ILE A 161 -12.65 3.61 9.78
N GLY A 162 -12.37 2.57 10.57
CA GLY A 162 -11.90 1.28 10.05
C GLY A 162 -12.91 0.64 9.11
N ASN A 163 -12.46 -0.03 8.05
CA ASN A 163 -13.33 -0.67 7.05
C ASN A 163 -13.79 -2.10 7.41
N GLY A 164 -13.68 -2.50 8.68
CA GLY A 164 -14.03 -3.85 9.13
C GLY A 164 -15.47 -4.07 9.53
N THR A 165 -15.65 -4.91 10.56
CA THR A 165 -16.97 -5.36 11.00
C THR A 165 -17.77 -4.22 11.62
N ALA A 166 -19.00 -4.02 11.17
CA ALA A 166 -19.86 -2.89 11.60
C ALA A 166 -19.38 -1.50 11.14
N SER A 167 -18.42 -1.44 10.21
CA SER A 167 -17.93 -0.18 9.63
C SER A 167 -19.06 0.64 9.03
N ARG A 168 -19.99 -0.02 8.33
CA ARG A 168 -21.11 0.64 7.69
C ARG A 168 -22.11 1.27 8.67
N GLU A 169 -22.52 0.52 9.67
CA GLU A 169 -23.44 1.01 10.70
C GLU A 169 -22.80 2.15 11.49
N THR A 170 -21.48 2.10 11.67
CA THR A 170 -20.70 3.18 12.28
C THR A 170 -20.58 4.39 11.36
N GLU A 171 -20.34 4.17 10.06
CA GLU A 171 -20.29 5.22 9.04
C GLU A 171 -21.60 6.00 8.98
N GLN A 172 -22.74 5.31 8.92
CA GLN A 172 -24.06 5.95 8.94
C GLN A 172 -24.26 6.80 10.20
N PHE A 173 -23.93 6.24 11.37
CA PHE A 173 -24.01 6.97 12.63
C PHE A 173 -23.14 8.24 12.63
N ILE A 174 -21.92 8.17 12.11
CA ILE A 174 -21.01 9.31 12.05
C ILE A 174 -21.49 10.36 11.04
N ALA A 175 -21.99 9.96 9.88
CA ALA A 175 -22.56 10.88 8.91
C ALA A 175 -23.79 11.62 9.47
N ASP A 176 -24.73 10.89 10.08
CA ASP A 176 -25.90 11.48 10.75
C ASP A 176 -25.46 12.46 11.86
N PHE A 177 -24.44 12.09 12.63
CA PHE A 177 -23.87 12.93 13.67
C PHE A 177 -23.23 14.21 13.11
N ILE A 178 -22.43 14.11 12.03
CA ILE A 178 -21.80 15.26 11.37
C ILE A 178 -22.87 16.23 10.85
N GLN A 179 -23.92 15.72 10.21
CA GLN A 179 -25.03 16.54 9.71
C GLN A 179 -25.74 17.28 10.84
N LYS A 180 -26.14 16.58 11.91
CA LYS A 180 -26.77 17.21 13.09
C LYS A 180 -25.86 18.26 13.73
N ARG A 181 -24.56 17.97 13.83
CA ARG A 181 -23.56 18.91 14.37
C ARG A 181 -23.46 20.17 13.53
N GLY A 182 -23.48 20.04 12.20
CA GLY A 182 -23.43 21.16 11.26
C GLY A 182 -24.58 22.15 11.43
N GLU A 183 -25.73 21.73 11.97
CA GLU A 183 -26.88 22.62 12.23
C GLU A 183 -26.57 23.64 13.34
N TYR A 184 -25.85 23.24 14.39
CA TYR A 184 -25.56 24.08 15.56
C TYR A 184 -24.11 24.59 15.64
N GLN A 185 -23.19 24.03 14.85
CA GLN A 185 -21.75 24.37 14.89
C GLN A 185 -21.16 24.60 13.48
N LYS A 186 -21.70 25.62 12.80
CA LYS A 186 -21.46 25.90 11.37
C LYS A 186 -20.01 26.25 10.99
N ASP A 187 -19.21 26.73 11.94
CA ASP A 187 -17.83 27.19 11.69
C ASP A 187 -16.77 26.08 11.83
N GLN A 188 -17.16 24.86 12.23
CA GLN A 188 -16.23 23.74 12.39
C GLN A 188 -16.43 22.72 11.26
N GLU A 189 -15.50 22.70 10.30
CA GLU A 189 -15.45 21.64 9.28
C GLU A 189 -15.05 20.32 9.93
N LEU A 190 -15.98 19.36 9.90
CA LEU A 190 -15.77 17.99 10.34
C LEU A 190 -16.14 17.05 9.18
N SER A 191 -15.20 16.17 8.84
CA SER A 191 -15.41 15.15 7.81
C SER A 191 -14.96 13.80 8.33
N TYR A 192 -15.32 12.75 7.61
CA TYR A 192 -14.82 11.42 7.88
C TYR A 192 -14.21 10.79 6.64
N LEU A 193 -13.39 9.76 6.83
CA LEU A 193 -12.91 8.88 5.77
C LEU A 193 -12.91 7.44 6.24
N ILE A 194 -12.97 6.52 5.28
CA ILE A 194 -12.80 5.09 5.51
C ILE A 194 -11.33 4.74 5.36
N VAL A 195 -10.80 3.96 6.30
CA VAL A 195 -9.40 3.54 6.35
C VAL A 195 -9.33 2.03 6.34
N ASN A 196 -8.40 1.47 5.58
CA ASN A 196 -8.10 0.05 5.65
C ASN A 196 -7.61 -0.29 7.06
N GLU A 197 -8.29 -1.17 7.78
CA GLU A 197 -7.91 -1.62 9.13
C GLU A 197 -7.07 -2.90 9.13
N ALA A 198 -6.82 -3.51 7.96
CA ALA A 198 -6.06 -4.74 7.85
C ALA A 198 -4.69 -4.60 8.52
N GLY A 199 -4.31 -5.59 9.31
CA GLY A 199 -3.09 -5.55 10.11
C GLY A 199 -3.19 -4.73 11.40
N ALA A 200 -4.24 -3.94 11.68
CA ALA A 200 -4.35 -3.16 12.93
C ALA A 200 -4.40 -4.08 14.17
N SER A 201 -5.10 -5.22 14.05
CA SER A 201 -5.10 -6.26 15.08
C SER A 201 -3.71 -6.87 15.28
N VAL A 202 -2.95 -7.09 14.21
CA VAL A 202 -1.57 -7.63 14.28
C VAL A 202 -0.62 -6.63 14.93
N TYR A 203 -0.72 -5.35 14.55
CA TYR A 203 -0.01 -4.25 15.21
C TYR A 203 -0.32 -4.23 16.71
N SER A 204 -1.59 -4.26 17.09
CA SER A 204 -1.99 -4.11 18.49
C SER A 204 -1.41 -5.15 19.46
N ALA A 205 -1.19 -6.37 18.97
CA ALA A 205 -0.60 -7.48 19.71
C ALA A 205 0.94 -7.52 19.59
N SER A 206 1.53 -6.70 18.72
CA SER A 206 2.96 -6.69 18.44
C SER A 206 3.80 -6.23 19.63
N LYS A 207 5.10 -6.50 19.57
CA LYS A 207 6.07 -5.95 20.54
C LYS A 207 6.19 -4.43 20.39
N VAL A 208 6.20 -3.92 19.16
CA VAL A 208 6.31 -2.48 18.85
C VAL A 208 5.17 -1.70 19.51
N ALA A 209 3.92 -2.14 19.35
CA ALA A 209 2.78 -1.43 19.95
C ALA A 209 2.78 -1.50 21.49
N ARG A 210 3.30 -2.58 22.08
CA ARG A 210 3.48 -2.70 23.53
C ARG A 210 4.56 -1.74 24.07
N GLU A 211 5.61 -1.50 23.30
CA GLU A 211 6.66 -0.54 23.65
C GLU A 211 6.20 0.90 23.47
N GLU A 212 5.46 1.21 22.39
CA GLU A 212 4.88 2.53 22.16
C GLU A 212 3.80 2.88 23.20
N PHE A 213 2.99 1.91 23.62
CA PHE A 213 1.87 2.11 24.53
C PHE A 213 1.77 1.02 25.62
N PRO A 214 2.67 1.01 26.62
CA PRO A 214 2.71 -0.04 27.64
C PRO A 214 1.42 -0.14 28.46
N GLU A 215 0.83 1.01 28.78
CA GLU A 215 -0.33 1.14 29.68
C GLU A 215 -1.69 0.94 28.99
N LEU A 216 -1.72 0.85 27.66
CA LEU A 216 -2.96 0.69 26.89
C LEU A 216 -3.25 -0.78 26.59
N ASP A 217 -4.53 -1.13 26.46
CA ASP A 217 -4.91 -2.47 26.01
C ASP A 217 -4.71 -2.63 24.49
N ALA A 218 -4.84 -3.87 23.99
CA ALA A 218 -4.67 -4.15 22.57
C ALA A 218 -5.72 -3.43 21.70
N ALA A 219 -6.98 -3.36 22.14
CA ALA A 219 -8.02 -2.73 21.33
C ALA A 219 -7.77 -1.23 21.12
N GLN A 220 -7.33 -0.53 22.17
CA GLN A 220 -6.94 0.88 22.11
C GLN A 220 -5.74 1.10 21.19
N ARG A 221 -4.71 0.23 21.27
CA ARG A 221 -3.54 0.30 20.36
C ARG A 221 -3.94 0.14 18.90
N GLY A 222 -4.80 -0.83 18.59
CA GLY A 222 -5.28 -1.05 17.22
C GLY A 222 -5.98 0.19 16.67
N ASN A 223 -6.81 0.83 17.49
CA ASN A 223 -7.55 2.02 17.08
C ASN A 223 -6.66 3.28 16.90
N ILE A 224 -5.60 3.41 17.70
CA ILE A 224 -4.58 4.46 17.47
C ILE A 224 -3.93 4.27 16.10
N SER A 225 -3.68 3.02 15.68
CA SER A 225 -3.13 2.72 14.35
C SER A 225 -4.06 3.19 13.23
N ILE A 226 -5.38 3.00 13.35
CA ILE A 226 -6.35 3.50 12.37
C ILE A 226 -6.23 5.02 12.18
N ALA A 227 -6.14 5.77 13.27
CA ALA A 227 -5.98 7.23 13.21
C ALA A 227 -4.64 7.65 12.59
N ARG A 228 -3.54 6.98 12.98
CA ARG A 228 -2.18 7.29 12.51
C ARG A 228 -1.95 6.97 11.03
N ARG A 229 -2.63 5.96 10.49
CA ARG A 229 -2.59 5.65 9.04
C ARG A 229 -3.04 6.82 8.18
N VAL A 230 -3.93 7.67 8.68
CA VAL A 230 -4.38 8.86 7.95
C VAL A 230 -3.34 9.97 7.99
N LEU A 231 -2.64 10.12 9.11
CA LEU A 231 -1.56 11.10 9.23
C LEU A 231 -0.40 10.77 8.29
N ASP A 232 0.06 9.53 8.30
CA ASP A 232 1.06 9.02 7.36
C ASP A 232 0.90 7.49 7.19
N PRO A 233 0.33 7.04 6.05
CA PRO A 233 0.14 5.62 5.78
C PRO A 233 1.43 4.82 5.84
N LEU A 234 2.51 5.32 5.22
CA LEU A 234 3.80 4.66 5.17
C LEU A 234 4.37 4.47 6.57
N ALA A 235 4.45 5.55 7.36
CA ALA A 235 5.08 5.52 8.68
C ALA A 235 4.36 4.61 9.68
N GLU A 236 3.06 4.37 9.50
CA GLU A 236 2.27 3.50 10.37
C GLU A 236 2.22 2.05 9.87
N LEU A 237 2.09 1.82 8.55
CA LEU A 237 1.99 0.47 7.97
C LEU A 237 3.30 -0.31 8.04
N VAL A 238 4.46 0.36 7.99
CA VAL A 238 5.79 -0.29 8.17
C VAL A 238 5.98 -0.94 9.54
N LYS A 239 5.13 -0.62 10.52
CA LYS A 239 5.18 -1.24 11.86
C LYS A 239 4.58 -2.63 11.90
N ILE A 240 4.00 -3.09 10.79
CA ILE A 240 3.23 -4.32 10.65
C ILE A 240 3.99 -5.26 9.73
N ASP A 241 3.92 -6.57 9.98
CA ASP A 241 4.38 -7.56 9.00
C ASP A 241 3.61 -7.33 7.68
N PRO A 242 4.28 -7.05 6.55
CA PRO A 242 3.61 -6.77 5.28
C PRO A 242 2.63 -7.86 4.84
N LYS A 243 2.90 -9.13 5.17
CA LYS A 243 1.99 -10.26 4.88
C LYS A 243 0.68 -10.21 5.67
N SER A 244 0.61 -9.39 6.71
CA SER A 244 -0.60 -9.18 7.51
C SER A 244 -1.44 -8.00 7.00
N ILE A 245 -0.93 -7.25 6.03
CA ILE A 245 -1.68 -6.22 5.32
C ILE A 245 -2.41 -6.93 4.18
N GLY A 246 -3.73 -7.08 4.34
CA GLY A 246 -4.57 -7.80 3.36
C GLY A 246 -4.78 -6.95 2.11
N VAL A 247 -4.01 -7.22 1.06
CA VAL A 247 -4.01 -6.44 -0.19
C VAL A 247 -4.31 -7.28 -1.43
N GLY A 248 -4.81 -8.50 -1.26
CA GLY A 248 -5.40 -9.20 -2.40
C GLY A 248 -5.97 -10.59 -2.12
N LEU A 249 -6.50 -11.19 -3.19
CA LEU A 249 -7.16 -12.50 -3.16
C LEU A 249 -6.14 -13.64 -3.10
N TYR A 250 -6.41 -14.69 -2.33
CA TYR A 250 -5.55 -15.87 -2.23
C TYR A 250 -4.17 -15.63 -1.60
N GLN A 251 -3.97 -14.54 -0.86
CA GLN A 251 -2.71 -14.19 -0.20
C GLN A 251 -2.14 -15.29 0.71
N HIS A 252 -3.00 -16.09 1.34
CA HIS A 252 -2.60 -17.22 2.19
C HIS A 252 -2.37 -18.52 1.41
N ASP A 253 -2.68 -18.52 0.12
CA ASP A 253 -2.69 -19.72 -0.72
C ASP A 253 -1.44 -19.82 -1.61
N VAL A 254 -0.73 -18.70 -1.81
CA VAL A 254 0.54 -18.62 -2.54
C VAL A 254 1.75 -19.00 -1.68
N ASN A 255 2.91 -19.17 -2.31
CA ASN A 255 4.19 -19.35 -1.63
C ASN A 255 4.52 -18.21 -0.64
N GLN A 256 4.43 -18.51 0.66
CA GLN A 256 4.60 -17.53 1.74
C GLN A 256 6.01 -16.98 1.89
N VAL A 257 7.04 -17.72 1.45
CA VAL A 257 8.45 -17.27 1.53
C VAL A 257 8.71 -16.25 0.43
N GLN A 258 8.27 -16.54 -0.80
CA GLN A 258 8.38 -15.61 -1.92
C GLN A 258 7.54 -14.35 -1.67
N LEU A 259 6.33 -14.52 -1.14
CA LEU A 259 5.47 -13.41 -0.75
C LEU A 259 6.17 -12.49 0.28
N ALA A 260 6.73 -13.07 1.36
CA ALA A 260 7.42 -12.29 2.38
C ALA A 260 8.55 -11.43 1.78
N GLY A 261 9.44 -12.05 1.01
CA GLY A 261 10.57 -11.36 0.39
C GLY A 261 10.11 -10.23 -0.54
N LYS A 262 9.14 -10.50 -1.42
CA LYS A 262 8.65 -9.49 -2.35
C LYS A 262 7.97 -8.32 -1.65
N LEU A 263 7.17 -8.57 -0.61
CA LEU A 263 6.51 -7.48 0.13
C LEU A 263 7.53 -6.66 0.94
N ASP A 264 8.56 -7.29 1.50
CA ASP A 264 9.66 -6.58 2.15
C ASP A 264 10.40 -5.67 1.16
N ASP A 265 10.69 -6.16 -0.06
CA ASP A 265 11.30 -5.36 -1.14
C ASP A 265 10.45 -4.13 -1.51
N VAL A 266 9.12 -4.29 -1.56
CA VAL A 266 8.19 -3.17 -1.83
C VAL A 266 8.23 -2.14 -0.71
N VAL A 267 8.23 -2.58 0.54
CA VAL A 267 8.32 -1.67 1.69
C VAL A 267 9.63 -0.91 1.65
N GLU A 268 10.76 -1.59 1.42
CA GLU A 268 12.06 -0.95 1.26
C GLU A 268 12.02 0.07 0.11
N SER A 269 11.48 -0.31 -1.05
CA SER A 269 11.37 0.60 -2.20
C SER A 269 10.55 1.86 -1.87
N CYS A 270 9.36 1.72 -1.28
CA CYS A 270 8.52 2.86 -0.91
C CYS A 270 9.20 3.77 0.13
N VAL A 271 9.81 3.19 1.17
CA VAL A 271 10.51 3.96 2.22
C VAL A 271 11.68 4.76 1.66
N ASN A 272 12.50 4.17 0.79
CA ASN A 272 13.64 4.85 0.20
C ASN A 272 13.21 5.86 -0.89
N GLN A 273 12.12 5.61 -1.62
CA GLN A 273 11.57 6.57 -2.58
C GLN A 273 11.03 7.83 -1.88
N VAL A 274 10.33 7.67 -0.76
CA VAL A 274 9.84 8.82 0.04
C VAL A 274 10.98 9.48 0.81
N GLY A 275 11.95 8.70 1.29
CA GLY A 275 12.96 9.15 2.23
C GLY A 275 12.40 9.34 3.63
N VAL A 276 13.29 9.50 4.62
CA VAL A 276 12.89 9.58 6.04
C VAL A 276 13.50 10.78 6.72
N ASN A 277 12.72 11.49 7.53
CA ASN A 277 13.28 12.49 8.43
C ASN A 277 13.99 11.79 9.58
N LEU A 278 15.31 11.94 9.66
CA LEU A 278 16.15 11.26 10.65
C LEU A 278 15.79 11.62 12.10
N ASN A 279 15.30 12.84 12.32
CA ASN A 279 15.00 13.37 13.64
C ASN A 279 13.64 12.87 14.17
N THR A 280 12.70 12.50 13.29
CA THR A 280 11.33 12.12 13.69
C THR A 280 10.98 10.67 13.38
N ALA A 281 11.69 10.00 12.45
CA ALA A 281 11.37 8.65 12.02
C ALA A 281 11.49 7.62 13.16
N SER A 282 10.56 6.66 13.19
CA SER A 282 10.57 5.56 14.15
C SER A 282 11.65 4.51 13.81
N ALA A 283 12.06 3.69 14.78
CA ALA A 283 12.98 2.58 14.50
C ALA A 283 12.46 1.60 13.43
N PRO A 284 11.17 1.19 13.41
CA PRO A 284 10.63 0.39 12.31
C PRO A 284 10.83 1.03 10.93
N LEU A 285 10.50 2.32 10.79
CA LEU A 285 10.66 3.03 9.52
C LEU A 285 12.13 3.11 9.08
N LEU A 286 13.03 3.44 10.00
CA LEU A 286 14.47 3.50 9.74
C LEU A 286 15.07 2.13 9.37
N SER A 287 14.47 1.03 9.83
CA SER A 287 14.97 -0.32 9.53
C SER A 287 14.77 -0.74 8.07
N HIS A 288 13.95 -0.01 7.32
CA HIS A 288 13.72 -0.19 5.89
C HIS A 288 14.53 0.77 5.01
N ILE A 289 15.42 1.59 5.59
CA ILE A 289 16.35 2.39 4.80
C ILE A 289 17.49 1.51 4.29
N SER A 290 17.85 1.71 3.02
CA SER A 290 18.93 0.99 2.36
C SER A 290 20.21 1.00 3.21
N GLY A 291 20.77 -0.18 3.45
CA GLY A 291 22.00 -0.36 4.23
C GLY A 291 21.84 -0.28 5.75
N LEU A 292 20.65 0.01 6.28
CA LEU A 292 20.38 -0.01 7.72
C LEU A 292 19.79 -1.36 8.16
N SER A 293 20.05 -1.70 9.42
CA SER A 293 19.44 -2.86 10.07
C SER A 293 18.63 -2.41 11.26
N LYS A 294 17.75 -3.29 11.76
CA LYS A 294 16.96 -3.02 12.96
C LYS A 294 17.80 -2.51 14.15
N ARG A 295 18.98 -3.10 14.39
CA ARG A 295 19.89 -2.67 15.47
C ARG A 295 20.41 -1.25 15.23
N VAL A 296 20.76 -0.90 13.98
CA VAL A 296 21.24 0.44 13.65
C VAL A 296 20.12 1.47 13.78
N ALA A 297 18.91 1.13 13.35
CA ALA A 297 17.73 1.98 13.52
C ALA A 297 17.43 2.29 15.00
N GLU A 298 17.51 1.29 15.88
CA GLU A 298 17.39 1.48 17.34
C GLU A 298 18.51 2.38 17.90
N ASN A 299 19.75 2.21 17.42
CA ASN A 299 20.87 3.06 17.82
C ASN A 299 20.71 4.52 17.35
N ILE A 300 20.13 4.76 16.17
CA ILE A 300 19.79 6.11 15.67
C ILE A 300 18.77 6.78 16.59
N VAL A 301 17.69 6.07 16.96
CA VAL A 301 16.71 6.57 17.92
C VAL A 301 17.38 6.92 19.25
N LYS A 302 18.13 5.98 19.82
CA LYS A 302 18.80 6.17 21.10
C LYS A 302 19.76 7.37 21.09
N ARG A 303 20.58 7.51 20.03
CA ARG A 303 21.49 8.66 19.88
C ARG A 303 20.72 9.97 19.94
N ARG A 304 19.57 10.07 19.25
CA ARG A 304 18.78 11.31 19.21
C ARG A 304 18.19 11.66 20.58
N GLU A 305 17.85 10.65 21.38
CA GLU A 305 17.34 10.82 22.74
C GLU A 305 18.46 11.26 23.71
N ASP A 306 19.66 10.68 23.57
CA ASP A 306 20.79 10.94 24.47
C ASP A 306 21.52 12.26 24.16
N THR A 307 21.75 12.56 22.88
CA THR A 307 22.62 13.67 22.42
C THR A 307 21.84 14.82 21.77
N GLY A 308 20.55 14.61 21.47
CA GLY A 308 19.72 15.56 20.75
C GLY A 308 19.69 15.32 19.23
N ILE A 309 19.05 16.26 18.51
CA ILE A 309 18.77 16.14 17.08
C ILE A 309 20.05 16.05 16.23
N PHE A 310 19.91 15.46 15.04
CA PHE A 310 20.92 15.52 14.00
C PHE A 310 20.86 16.86 13.28
N THR A 311 22.01 17.46 13.01
CA THR A 311 22.17 18.73 12.28
C THR A 311 23.01 18.56 11.01
N SER A 312 23.56 17.37 10.78
CA SER A 312 24.26 17.00 9.56
C SER A 312 24.22 15.50 9.34
N ARG A 313 24.22 15.07 8.06
CA ARG A 313 24.34 13.65 7.71
C ARG A 313 25.65 13.02 8.20
N ASP A 314 26.74 13.77 8.29
CA ASP A 314 28.03 13.21 8.72
C ASP A 314 28.00 12.62 10.13
N GLN A 315 27.12 13.15 11.00
CA GLN A 315 26.90 12.64 12.35
C GLN A 315 26.37 11.20 12.37
N ILE A 316 25.84 10.69 11.25
CA ILE A 316 25.35 9.32 11.12
C ILE A 316 26.52 8.32 11.18
N LYS A 317 27.73 8.74 10.79
CA LYS A 317 28.95 7.92 10.90
C LYS A 317 29.38 7.67 12.35
N GLU A 318 28.89 8.48 13.29
CA GLU A 318 29.20 8.34 14.72
C GLU A 318 28.39 7.21 15.37
N ILE A 319 27.39 6.67 14.67
CA ILE A 319 26.46 5.68 15.20
C ILE A 319 27.12 4.30 15.18
N GLU A 320 27.06 3.61 16.31
CA GLU A 320 27.60 2.26 16.43
C GLU A 320 26.98 1.32 15.38
N GLY A 321 27.83 0.75 14.54
CA GLY A 321 27.43 -0.14 13.46
C GLY A 321 27.20 0.56 12.12
N VAL A 322 27.41 1.87 12.01
CA VAL A 322 27.45 2.60 10.73
C VAL A 322 28.90 2.85 10.34
N GLY A 323 29.41 2.08 9.38
CA GLY A 323 30.68 2.38 8.71
C GLY A 323 30.47 3.17 7.41
N GLU A 324 31.57 3.54 6.75
CA GLU A 324 31.55 4.28 5.47
C GLU A 324 30.63 3.65 4.42
N PHE A 325 30.65 2.32 4.28
CA PHE A 325 29.78 1.63 3.32
C PHE A 325 28.28 1.80 3.64
N ARG A 326 27.89 1.63 4.91
CA ARG A 326 26.48 1.78 5.31
C ARG A 326 26.03 3.24 5.21
N PHE A 327 26.91 4.17 5.54
CA PHE A 327 26.66 5.58 5.33
C PHE A 327 26.41 5.89 3.86
N GLN A 328 27.26 5.39 2.95
CA GLN A 328 27.09 5.56 1.50
C GLN A 328 25.78 4.97 0.98
N GLN A 329 25.33 3.84 1.52
CA GLN A 329 24.04 3.25 1.11
C GLN A 329 22.84 4.06 1.63
N ALA A 330 22.92 4.59 2.85
CA ALA A 330 21.77 5.17 3.53
C ALA A 330 21.63 6.69 3.34
N ALA A 331 22.74 7.43 3.19
CA ALA A 331 22.76 8.88 3.38
C ALA A 331 21.80 9.65 2.46
N GLY A 332 21.65 9.21 1.20
CA GLY A 332 20.75 9.86 0.23
C GLY A 332 19.26 9.76 0.59
N PHE A 333 18.88 8.79 1.43
CA PHE A 333 17.49 8.54 1.81
C PHE A 333 17.11 9.18 3.15
N MET A 334 18.09 9.62 3.94
CA MET A 334 17.89 10.27 5.24
C MET A 334 17.90 11.78 5.07
N ARG A 335 16.81 12.44 5.46
CA ARG A 335 16.62 13.89 5.38
C ARG A 335 16.73 14.51 6.76
N ILE A 336 17.29 15.70 6.82
CA ILE A 336 17.42 16.48 8.05
C ILE A 336 16.94 17.92 7.76
N PRO A 337 15.65 18.23 7.97
CA PRO A 337 15.13 19.57 7.74
C PRO A 337 15.82 20.66 8.56
N GLU A 338 16.32 20.31 9.75
CA GLU A 338 17.02 21.20 10.67
C GLU A 338 18.54 21.29 10.42
N ALA A 339 19.03 20.76 9.30
CA ALA A 339 20.46 20.68 9.02
C ALA A 339 21.10 22.06 8.79
N THR A 340 22.40 22.14 9.11
CA THR A 340 23.21 23.32 8.79
C THR A 340 23.46 23.43 7.28
N ASN A 341 23.59 22.29 6.59
CA ASN A 341 23.68 22.25 5.13
C ASN A 341 22.29 21.99 4.53
N PRO A 342 21.70 22.92 3.76
CA PRO A 342 20.39 22.73 3.13
C PRO A 342 20.28 21.49 2.23
N LEU A 343 21.40 21.00 1.67
CA LEU A 343 21.42 19.80 0.84
C LEU A 343 21.08 18.53 1.63
N ASP A 344 21.28 18.51 2.95
CA ASP A 344 20.92 17.37 3.81
C ASP A 344 19.39 17.19 3.93
N ASN A 345 18.59 18.17 3.50
CA ASN A 345 17.15 18.03 3.36
C ASN A 345 16.71 17.65 1.92
N THR A 346 17.63 17.17 1.09
CA THR A 346 17.33 16.74 -0.30
C THR A 346 17.69 15.28 -0.52
N ALA A 347 17.29 14.68 -1.64
CA ALA A 347 17.76 13.35 -2.03
C ALA A 347 19.15 13.37 -2.70
N ILE A 348 19.81 14.53 -2.78
CA ILE A 348 21.18 14.63 -3.31
C ILE A 348 22.10 13.89 -2.35
N HIS A 349 22.82 12.89 -2.84
CA HIS A 349 23.76 12.14 -2.02
C HIS A 349 25.00 13.00 -1.66
N PRO A 350 25.59 12.86 -0.46
CA PRO A 350 26.82 13.58 -0.08
C PRO A 350 27.98 13.49 -1.08
N GLU A 351 28.08 12.39 -1.81
CA GLU A 351 29.09 12.22 -2.87
C GLU A 351 28.94 13.22 -4.03
N SER A 352 27.74 13.81 -4.19
CA SER A 352 27.39 14.77 -5.24
C SER A 352 27.32 16.22 -4.74
N TYR A 353 27.72 16.50 -3.49
CA TYR A 353 27.65 17.87 -2.93
C TYR A 353 28.55 18.85 -3.68
N GLU A 354 29.77 18.45 -4.03
CA GLU A 354 30.68 19.28 -4.82
C GLU A 354 30.05 19.65 -6.18
N ALA A 355 29.36 18.71 -6.82
CA ALA A 355 28.67 18.95 -8.09
C ALA A 355 27.47 19.88 -7.93
N ALA A 356 26.67 19.71 -6.88
CA ALA A 356 25.54 20.57 -6.56
C ALA A 356 25.98 22.01 -6.26
N GLU A 357 27.08 22.18 -5.52
CA GLU A 357 27.68 23.49 -5.23
C GLU A 357 28.22 24.16 -6.51
N LYS A 358 28.91 23.41 -7.38
CA LYS A 358 29.35 23.92 -8.70
C LYS A 358 28.18 24.39 -9.55
N LEU A 359 27.08 23.63 -9.58
CA LEU A 359 25.87 24.00 -10.30
C LEU A 359 25.26 25.29 -9.73
N CYS A 360 25.16 25.38 -8.40
CA CYS A 360 24.64 26.57 -7.74
C CYS A 360 25.50 27.81 -8.05
N ASN A 361 26.82 27.68 -8.03
CA ASN A 361 27.74 28.76 -8.39
C ASN A 361 27.59 29.18 -9.86
N LEU A 362 27.48 28.23 -10.79
CA LEU A 362 27.33 28.49 -12.23
C LEU A 362 26.08 29.33 -12.54
N PHE A 363 24.98 29.07 -11.83
CA PHE A 363 23.70 29.75 -12.03
C PHE A 363 23.41 30.83 -10.97
N SER A 364 24.38 31.17 -10.13
CA SER A 364 24.23 32.13 -9.03
C SER A 364 23.00 31.83 -8.15
N ILE A 365 22.86 30.58 -7.75
CA ILE A 365 21.83 30.09 -6.82
C ILE A 365 22.44 30.09 -5.42
N ASP A 366 21.70 30.68 -4.48
CA ASP A 366 22.06 30.72 -3.07
C ASP A 366 21.54 29.45 -2.37
N VAL A 367 22.44 28.56 -1.99
CA VAL A 367 22.12 27.25 -1.38
C VAL A 367 21.39 27.42 -0.05
N ASP A 368 21.68 28.48 0.72
CA ASP A 368 21.02 28.75 1.99
C ASP A 368 19.55 29.15 1.84
N LYS A 369 19.12 29.46 0.61
CA LYS A 369 17.78 29.98 0.30
C LYS A 369 16.93 29.08 -0.60
N LEU A 370 17.32 27.80 -0.79
CA LEU A 370 16.62 26.86 -1.69
C LEU A 370 15.11 26.82 -1.45
N SER A 371 14.67 26.70 -0.20
CA SER A 371 13.24 26.61 0.15
C SER A 371 12.44 27.90 -0.15
N SER A 372 13.09 29.06 -0.11
CA SER A 372 12.45 30.38 -0.25
C SER A 372 12.44 30.91 -1.68
N LYS A 373 13.32 30.41 -2.55
CA LYS A 373 13.55 30.92 -3.92
C LYS A 373 13.20 29.92 -5.02
N LYS A 374 12.29 28.96 -4.76
CA LYS A 374 11.91 27.89 -5.70
C LYS A 374 11.65 28.37 -7.13
N LYS A 375 10.83 29.42 -7.30
CA LYS A 375 10.50 29.99 -8.63
C LYS A 375 11.71 30.60 -9.35
N GLU A 376 12.63 31.21 -8.61
CA GLU A 376 13.85 31.79 -9.19
C GLU A 376 14.80 30.68 -9.67
N ILE A 377 14.93 29.63 -8.87
CA ILE A 377 15.74 28.44 -9.17
C ILE A 377 15.18 27.72 -10.41
N GLU A 378 13.87 27.47 -10.44
CA GLU A 378 13.19 26.89 -11.58
C GLU A 378 13.45 27.70 -12.85
N ALA A 379 13.26 29.02 -12.81
CA ALA A 379 13.51 29.89 -13.97
C ALA A 379 14.96 29.83 -14.48
N LYS A 380 15.94 29.74 -13.57
CA LYS A 380 17.37 29.62 -13.89
C LYS A 380 17.73 28.26 -14.50
N LEU A 381 17.05 27.19 -14.11
CA LEU A 381 17.38 25.81 -14.49
C LEU A 381 16.50 25.24 -15.64
N SER A 382 15.39 25.89 -15.99
CA SER A 382 14.40 25.38 -16.97
C SER A 382 14.93 25.20 -18.40
N ASN A 383 15.97 25.93 -18.81
CA ASN A 383 16.44 25.97 -20.21
C ASN A 383 17.95 25.70 -20.35
N ILE A 384 18.51 24.91 -19.45
CA ILE A 384 19.95 24.62 -19.48
C ILE A 384 20.27 23.52 -20.50
N ASN A 385 21.47 23.58 -21.08
CA ASN A 385 22.00 22.47 -21.86
C ASN A 385 22.53 21.39 -20.90
N THR A 386 21.73 20.37 -20.63
CA THR A 386 22.02 19.33 -19.62
C THR A 386 23.34 18.61 -19.90
N THR A 387 23.65 18.29 -21.16
CA THR A 387 24.90 17.61 -21.52
C THR A 387 26.13 18.45 -21.19
N GLN A 388 26.13 19.74 -21.57
CA GLN A 388 27.27 20.63 -21.32
C GLN A 388 27.44 20.94 -19.83
N VAL A 389 26.34 21.17 -19.12
CA VAL A 389 26.38 21.46 -17.68
C VAL A 389 26.85 20.24 -16.90
N ALA A 390 26.41 19.03 -17.26
CA ALA A 390 26.83 17.78 -16.62
C ALA A 390 28.36 17.60 -16.72
N GLU A 391 28.94 17.86 -17.89
CA GLU A 391 30.39 17.83 -18.11
C GLU A 391 31.13 18.88 -17.27
N GLN A 392 30.60 20.11 -17.19
CA GLN A 392 31.20 21.20 -16.41
C GLN A 392 31.25 20.93 -14.90
N ILE A 393 30.21 20.30 -14.34
CA ILE A 393 30.15 19.99 -12.91
C ILE A 393 30.72 18.60 -12.57
N GLY A 394 31.02 17.77 -13.58
CA GLY A 394 31.71 16.49 -13.44
C GLY A 394 30.82 15.30 -13.09
N VAL A 395 29.56 15.29 -13.55
CA VAL A 395 28.60 14.20 -13.29
C VAL A 395 27.93 13.71 -14.57
N GLY A 396 27.24 12.57 -14.50
CA GLY A 396 26.38 12.10 -15.59
C GLY A 396 25.08 12.91 -15.69
N VAL A 397 24.45 12.90 -16.87
CA VAL A 397 23.16 13.58 -17.09
C VAL A 397 22.07 13.16 -16.10
N PRO A 398 21.89 11.86 -15.77
CA PRO A 398 20.87 11.46 -14.78
C PRO A 398 21.12 12.03 -13.38
N THR A 399 22.38 12.14 -12.96
CA THR A 399 22.76 12.75 -11.68
C THR A 399 22.48 14.25 -11.68
N LEU A 400 22.76 14.94 -12.79
CA LEU A 400 22.42 16.36 -12.95
C LEU A 400 20.90 16.57 -12.85
N GLU A 401 20.10 15.75 -13.54
CA GLU A 401 18.63 15.83 -13.51
C GLU A 401 18.09 15.66 -12.08
N LEU A 402 18.61 14.68 -11.34
CA LEU A 402 18.27 14.48 -9.93
C LEU A 402 18.63 15.69 -9.06
N ILE A 403 19.83 16.26 -9.26
CA ILE A 403 20.27 17.46 -8.54
C ILE A 403 19.31 18.63 -8.84
N ILE A 404 18.99 18.88 -10.11
CA ILE A 404 18.09 19.96 -10.52
C ILE A 404 16.71 19.80 -9.87
N GLU A 405 16.12 18.61 -9.95
CA GLU A 405 14.82 18.34 -9.35
C GLU A 405 14.82 18.64 -7.85
N ASN A 406 15.85 18.20 -7.13
CA ASN A 406 15.98 18.38 -5.69
C ASN A 406 16.29 19.83 -5.28
N LEU A 407 17.01 20.59 -6.10
CA LEU A 407 17.22 22.03 -5.85
C LEU A 407 15.93 22.82 -6.09
N MET A 408 15.09 22.40 -7.04
CA MET A 408 13.78 23.03 -7.30
C MET A 408 12.77 22.71 -6.20
N LYS A 409 12.78 21.49 -5.67
CA LYS A 409 11.86 21.02 -4.64
C LYS A 409 12.62 20.27 -3.53
N PRO A 410 13.38 20.98 -2.67
CA PRO A 410 14.10 20.34 -1.57
C PRO A 410 13.12 19.69 -0.60
N GLY A 411 13.42 18.46 -0.18
CA GLY A 411 12.62 17.70 0.77
C GLY A 411 11.27 17.22 0.24
N ARG A 412 11.05 17.26 -1.09
CA ARG A 412 9.79 16.84 -1.73
C ARG A 412 9.42 15.42 -1.31
N ASP A 413 8.21 15.26 -0.83
CA ASP A 413 7.58 13.95 -0.71
C ASP A 413 6.92 13.61 -2.06
N PRO A 414 7.28 12.50 -2.73
CA PRO A 414 6.69 12.12 -4.01
C PRO A 414 5.18 11.87 -3.93
N ARG A 415 4.63 11.67 -2.73
CA ARG A 415 3.20 11.44 -2.50
C ARG A 415 2.38 12.72 -2.55
N GLU A 416 3.00 13.91 -2.39
CA GLU A 416 2.28 15.20 -2.38
C GLU A 416 1.55 15.51 -3.70
N ASP A 417 2.04 14.97 -4.82
CA ASP A 417 1.43 15.18 -6.13
C ASP A 417 0.26 14.21 -6.41
N LEU A 418 0.02 13.23 -5.52
CA LEU A 418 -1.06 12.26 -5.64
C LEU A 418 -2.39 12.83 -5.14
N GLN A 419 -3.50 12.25 -5.62
CA GLN A 419 -4.82 12.66 -5.20
C GLN A 419 -5.06 12.31 -3.73
N LYS A 420 -5.43 13.31 -2.93
CA LYS A 420 -5.71 13.11 -1.50
C LYS A 420 -6.98 12.28 -1.29
N PRO A 421 -7.08 11.50 -0.20
CA PRO A 421 -8.24 10.65 0.07
C PRO A 421 -9.55 11.45 0.12
N LEU A 422 -10.64 10.81 -0.32
CA LEU A 422 -11.96 11.42 -0.37
C LEU A 422 -12.49 11.63 1.06
N LEU A 423 -12.76 12.89 1.40
CA LEU A 423 -13.41 13.24 2.66
C LEU A 423 -14.92 13.28 2.45
N ARG A 424 -15.65 12.57 3.29
CA ARG A 424 -17.11 12.46 3.24
C ARG A 424 -17.77 13.20 4.41
N THR A 425 -19.02 13.60 4.19
CA THR A 425 -19.88 14.20 5.23
C THR A 425 -21.25 13.53 5.30
N ASP A 426 -21.56 12.70 4.31
CA ASP A 426 -22.83 12.05 4.07
C ASP A 426 -22.63 10.61 3.62
N VAL A 427 -23.70 9.83 3.72
CA VAL A 427 -23.71 8.39 3.44
C VAL A 427 -24.91 8.07 2.55
N MET A 428 -24.68 7.31 1.47
CA MET A 428 -25.73 6.89 0.54
C MET A 428 -26.16 5.46 0.82
N THR A 429 -27.45 5.13 0.80
CA THR A 429 -27.91 3.74 0.97
C THR A 429 -28.01 3.00 -0.36
N MET A 430 -28.10 1.67 -0.32
CA MET A 430 -28.28 0.85 -1.54
C MET A 430 -29.59 1.19 -2.27
N ASP A 431 -30.63 1.61 -1.53
CA ASP A 431 -31.93 1.97 -2.10
C ASP A 431 -31.88 3.32 -2.84
N ASP A 432 -30.87 4.15 -2.55
CA ASP A 432 -30.65 5.43 -3.24
C ASP A 432 -29.94 5.25 -4.59
N LEU A 433 -29.38 4.06 -4.85
CA LEU A 433 -28.62 3.78 -6.06
C LEU A 433 -29.53 3.53 -7.26
N LYS A 434 -29.16 4.13 -8.39
CA LYS A 434 -29.83 3.91 -9.68
C LYS A 434 -28.80 3.59 -10.76
N GLU A 435 -29.19 2.72 -11.69
CA GLU A 435 -28.41 2.52 -12.92
C GLU A 435 -28.31 3.85 -13.69
N GLY A 436 -27.13 4.11 -14.26
CA GLY A 436 -26.76 5.38 -14.90
C GLY A 436 -26.30 6.48 -13.94
N GLN A 437 -26.36 6.25 -12.63
CA GLN A 437 -25.87 7.22 -11.64
C GLN A 437 -24.35 7.28 -11.65
N LYS A 438 -23.82 8.51 -11.61
CA LYS A 438 -22.39 8.80 -11.54
C LYS A 438 -21.99 9.10 -10.11
N LEU A 439 -20.95 8.46 -9.62
CA LEU A 439 -20.46 8.57 -8.26
C LEU A 439 -18.93 8.63 -8.25
N GLU A 440 -18.37 9.31 -7.26
CA GLU A 440 -16.95 9.17 -6.94
C GLU A 440 -16.77 8.04 -5.93
N GLY A 441 -15.76 7.22 -6.14
CA GLY A 441 -15.44 6.11 -5.25
C GLY A 441 -13.94 5.91 -5.11
N THR A 442 -13.56 5.24 -4.03
CA THR A 442 -12.16 4.92 -3.74
C THR A 442 -11.87 3.47 -4.07
N VAL A 443 -10.82 3.21 -4.84
CA VAL A 443 -10.38 1.85 -5.17
C VAL A 443 -9.83 1.16 -3.91
N ARG A 444 -10.49 0.09 -3.47
CA ARG A 444 -10.08 -0.69 -2.30
C ARG A 444 -9.09 -1.80 -2.63
N ASN A 445 -9.23 -2.40 -3.81
CA ASN A 445 -8.40 -3.52 -4.23
C ASN A 445 -8.41 -3.64 -5.77
N VAL A 446 -7.28 -4.02 -6.35
CA VAL A 446 -7.12 -4.28 -7.78
C VAL A 446 -6.78 -5.76 -7.98
N VAL A 447 -7.43 -6.39 -8.98
CA VAL A 447 -7.31 -7.81 -9.30
C VAL A 447 -7.27 -8.01 -10.81
N ASP A 448 -6.80 -9.17 -11.29
CA ASP A 448 -6.62 -9.44 -12.74
C ASP A 448 -7.83 -9.16 -13.64
N PHE A 449 -9.04 -9.21 -13.08
CA PHE A 449 -10.29 -9.03 -13.84
C PHE A 449 -10.98 -7.69 -13.57
N GLY A 450 -10.39 -6.80 -12.77
CA GLY A 450 -10.99 -5.50 -12.47
C GLY A 450 -10.52 -4.87 -11.16
N ALA A 451 -11.32 -3.96 -10.64
CA ALA A 451 -11.07 -3.30 -9.35
C ALA A 451 -12.35 -3.25 -8.52
N PHE A 452 -12.19 -3.34 -7.20
CA PHE A 452 -13.27 -3.15 -6.23
C PHE A 452 -13.24 -1.72 -5.71
N VAL A 453 -14.37 -1.03 -5.85
CA VAL A 453 -14.49 0.41 -5.61
C VAL A 453 -15.55 0.68 -4.54
N ASP A 454 -15.17 1.42 -3.52
CA ASP A 454 -16.07 1.93 -2.49
C ASP A 454 -16.75 3.22 -2.96
N ILE A 455 -18.01 3.09 -3.34
CA ILE A 455 -18.87 4.20 -3.78
C ILE A 455 -19.75 4.76 -2.64
N GLY A 456 -19.43 4.45 -1.38
CA GLY A 456 -20.19 4.95 -0.22
C GLY A 456 -21.41 4.13 0.15
N VAL A 457 -21.47 2.86 -0.27
CA VAL A 457 -22.49 1.89 0.11
C VAL A 457 -21.87 0.65 0.75
N LYS A 458 -22.71 -0.23 1.32
CA LYS A 458 -22.25 -1.41 2.08
C LYS A 458 -21.37 -2.38 1.27
N GLN A 459 -21.59 -2.45 -0.04
CA GLN A 459 -20.92 -3.39 -0.92
C GLN A 459 -20.02 -2.64 -1.91
N ASP A 460 -18.80 -3.13 -2.08
CA ASP A 460 -17.92 -2.62 -3.13
C ASP A 460 -18.51 -2.91 -4.52
N GLY A 461 -18.48 -1.91 -5.38
CA GLY A 461 -18.78 -2.10 -6.79
C GLY A 461 -17.60 -2.73 -7.52
N LEU A 462 -17.90 -3.64 -8.45
CA LEU A 462 -16.91 -4.25 -9.30
C LEU A 462 -16.81 -3.45 -10.61
N LEU A 463 -15.68 -2.77 -10.78
CA LEU A 463 -15.26 -2.22 -12.06
C LEU A 463 -14.53 -3.32 -12.83
N HIS A 464 -15.21 -4.00 -13.74
CA HIS A 464 -14.60 -5.07 -14.53
C HIS A 464 -13.61 -4.49 -15.56
N ILE A 465 -12.55 -5.22 -15.90
CA ILE A 465 -11.48 -4.78 -16.83
C ILE A 465 -12.02 -4.29 -18.18
N SER A 466 -13.09 -4.89 -18.70
CA SER A 466 -13.74 -4.46 -19.94
C SER A 466 -14.34 -3.06 -19.87
N ASN A 467 -14.71 -2.62 -18.66
CA ASN A 467 -15.39 -1.35 -18.40
C ASN A 467 -14.41 -0.26 -17.93
N MET A 468 -13.10 -0.54 -17.94
CA MET A 468 -12.02 0.41 -17.68
C MET A 468 -11.52 1.09 -18.98
N ALA A 469 -11.92 0.57 -20.14
CA ALA A 469 -11.46 1.05 -21.44
C ALA A 469 -12.00 2.44 -21.77
N LEU A 470 -11.17 3.47 -21.62
CA LEU A 470 -11.46 4.82 -22.09
C LEU A 470 -11.05 4.97 -23.57
N GLY A 471 -11.98 5.38 -24.44
CA GLY A 471 -11.69 5.67 -25.84
C GLY A 471 -11.43 4.44 -26.75
N GLY A 472 -11.94 3.27 -26.38
CA GLY A 472 -11.91 2.06 -27.22
C GLY A 472 -10.59 1.28 -27.22
N ARG A 473 -9.61 1.67 -26.39
CA ARG A 473 -8.40 0.87 -26.17
C ARG A 473 -8.67 -0.23 -25.15
N LYS A 474 -8.28 -1.46 -25.49
CA LYS A 474 -8.40 -2.60 -24.59
C LYS A 474 -7.37 -2.46 -23.46
N VAL A 475 -7.85 -2.54 -22.22
CA VAL A 475 -7.00 -2.60 -21.02
C VAL A 475 -6.55 -4.06 -20.84
N GLU A 476 -5.25 -4.27 -20.68
CA GLU A 476 -4.67 -5.60 -20.45
C GLU A 476 -4.43 -5.87 -18.97
N ASP A 477 -3.94 -4.87 -18.24
CA ASP A 477 -3.77 -4.89 -16.79
C ASP A 477 -4.57 -3.75 -16.14
N PRO A 478 -5.48 -4.05 -15.18
CA PRO A 478 -6.16 -3.03 -14.40
C PRO A 478 -5.24 -2.03 -13.69
N HIS A 479 -4.02 -2.44 -13.30
CA HIS A 479 -3.05 -1.56 -12.63
C HIS A 479 -2.51 -0.46 -13.55
N ASP A 480 -2.63 -0.59 -14.87
CA ASP A 480 -2.28 0.47 -15.81
C ASP A 480 -3.27 1.64 -15.77
N VAL A 481 -4.45 1.43 -15.18
CA VAL A 481 -5.54 2.40 -15.18
C VAL A 481 -5.86 2.90 -13.78
N VAL A 482 -5.81 2.03 -12.77
CA VAL A 482 -6.16 2.35 -11.39
C VAL A 482 -5.23 1.67 -10.39
N GLY A 483 -4.93 2.38 -9.30
CA GLY A 483 -4.21 1.90 -8.12
C GLY A 483 -5.09 1.86 -6.87
N VAL A 484 -4.65 1.13 -5.86
CA VAL A 484 -5.31 1.09 -4.55
C VAL A 484 -5.23 2.45 -3.87
N GLY A 485 -6.37 3.02 -3.50
CA GLY A 485 -6.49 4.36 -2.93
C GLY A 485 -6.88 5.44 -3.94
N ASP A 486 -6.85 5.15 -5.24
CA ASP A 486 -7.27 6.11 -6.26
C ASP A 486 -8.74 6.49 -6.09
N ILE A 487 -9.05 7.76 -6.35
CA ILE A 487 -10.40 8.26 -6.39
C ILE A 487 -10.81 8.37 -7.85
N ILE A 488 -11.81 7.58 -8.22
CA ILE A 488 -12.28 7.49 -9.59
C ILE A 488 -13.75 7.85 -9.67
N THR A 489 -14.13 8.48 -10.78
CA THR A 489 -15.53 8.69 -11.11
C THR A 489 -16.04 7.49 -11.90
N VAL A 490 -17.12 6.87 -11.42
CA VAL A 490 -17.72 5.67 -11.99
C VAL A 490 -19.20 5.87 -12.25
N GLU A 491 -19.73 5.13 -13.24
CA GLU A 491 -21.16 5.01 -13.52
C GLU A 491 -21.64 3.61 -13.11
N ILE A 492 -22.81 3.55 -12.48
CA ILE A 492 -23.47 2.28 -12.15
C ILE A 492 -24.11 1.72 -13.42
N ILE A 493 -23.65 0.55 -13.87
CA ILE A 493 -24.18 -0.12 -15.06
C ILE A 493 -25.15 -1.24 -14.75
N SER A 494 -25.08 -1.82 -13.55
CA SER A 494 -25.98 -2.89 -13.13
C SER A 494 -26.09 -2.96 -11.62
N LEU A 495 -27.31 -3.24 -11.14
CA LEU A 495 -27.61 -3.45 -9.73
C LEU A 495 -28.29 -4.80 -9.53
N ASP A 496 -27.64 -5.71 -8.82
CA ASP A 496 -28.23 -6.95 -8.34
C ASP A 496 -28.36 -6.86 -6.82
N LEU A 497 -29.52 -6.38 -6.36
CA LEU A 497 -29.80 -6.16 -4.94
C LEU A 497 -29.92 -7.48 -4.17
N GLU A 498 -30.40 -8.55 -4.80
CA GLU A 498 -30.54 -9.85 -4.15
C GLU A 498 -29.18 -10.48 -3.83
N ARG A 499 -28.23 -10.35 -4.76
CA ARG A 499 -26.87 -10.89 -4.57
C ARG A 499 -25.89 -9.88 -3.97
N GLY A 500 -26.34 -8.64 -3.76
CA GLY A 500 -25.48 -7.54 -3.34
C GLY A 500 -24.32 -7.37 -4.32
N ARG A 501 -24.58 -7.15 -5.61
CA ARG A 501 -23.54 -6.88 -6.61
C ARG A 501 -23.85 -5.59 -7.34
N ILE A 502 -22.82 -4.78 -7.52
CA ILE A 502 -22.89 -3.50 -8.21
C ILE A 502 -21.87 -3.55 -9.33
N GLY A 503 -22.33 -3.46 -10.57
CA GLY A 503 -21.45 -3.33 -11.74
C GLY A 503 -21.12 -1.87 -11.98
N LEU A 504 -19.84 -1.58 -12.17
CA LEU A 504 -19.34 -0.22 -12.43
C LEU A 504 -18.70 -0.11 -13.82
N GLN A 505 -18.70 1.12 -14.32
CA GLN A 505 -17.96 1.55 -15.51
C GLN A 505 -17.16 2.81 -15.21
N LEU A 506 -15.93 2.88 -15.69
CA LEU A 506 -15.07 4.04 -15.56
C LEU A 506 -15.49 5.14 -16.54
N LEU A 507 -15.49 6.39 -16.08
CA LEU A 507 -15.93 7.55 -16.86
C LEU A 507 -14.79 8.42 -17.40
#